data_AF-A0A401Q434-F1
#
_entry.id   AF-A0A401Q434-F1
#
_cell.length_a   1.000
_cell.length_b   1.000
_cell.length_c   1.000
_cell.angle_alpha   90.00
_cell.angle_beta   90.00
_cell.angle_gamma   90.00
#
_symmetry.space_group_name_H-M   'P 1'
#
loop_
_entity.id
_entity.type
_entity.pdbx_description
1 polymer ?
#
loop_
_entity_poly.entity_id
_entity_poly.type
_entity_poly.pdbx_seq_one_letter_code
_entity_poly.pdbx_strand_id
1 'polypeptide(L)'
;VSRNDTCSDLPEIPNGWKTTSHREMVRGTMITYQCDPGYDILGSDTLTCQWDLTWRSDPPFCEKIMYCTDPGEVKHASRSISDTKLLVGSTIQFSCDPGFILDGNALITCYSRETGTPLWTSRLPHCAPEESVACENPGLPENGYQILYKRLYLPGETLTFMCYEGFELVGEVTIRCIIAHPSHWSGPLPLCKAAQYGFEHSLEVSETAVETSMEGGNMALAIFIPILIISILLGSAYIYVTRCRYHSNLRLPLMSSHPYSQITVETAFDNPIYETGDTREYEVSI
;
A
#
# COMPACT_ATOMS: atom_id res chain seq x y z
N VAL A 1 12.70 63.79 58.46
CA VAL A 1 12.98 62.39 58.06
C VAL A 1 11.76 61.89 57.32
N SER A 2 11.90 61.46 56.07
CA SER A 2 10.80 60.79 55.35
C SER A 2 10.49 59.48 56.06
N ARG A 3 9.32 59.39 56.67
CA ARG A 3 8.86 58.17 57.33
C ARG A 3 8.61 57.13 56.25
N ASN A 4 9.29 56.00 56.33
CA ASN A 4 9.17 54.90 55.38
C ASN A 4 7.84 54.16 55.64
N ASP A 5 6.72 54.72 55.17
CA ASP A 5 5.36 54.19 55.34
C ASP A 5 4.96 53.19 54.21
N THR A 6 5.94 52.56 53.57
CA THR A 6 5.78 51.56 52.52
C THR A 6 6.28 50.18 52.96
N CYS A 7 5.56 49.12 52.59
CA CYS A 7 6.04 47.74 52.67
C CYS A 7 7.29 47.53 51.79
N SER A 8 8.07 46.49 52.08
CA SER A 8 9.16 46.04 51.22
C SER A 8 8.65 45.56 49.86
N ASP A 9 9.38 45.79 48.77
CA ASP A 9 9.07 45.11 47.52
C ASP A 9 9.36 43.60 47.65
N LEU A 10 8.53 42.78 47.03
CA LEU A 10 8.64 41.32 47.05
C LEU A 10 9.36 40.82 45.79
N PRO A 11 10.05 39.67 45.83
CA PRO A 11 10.76 39.15 44.67
C PRO A 11 9.81 38.77 43.52
N GLU A 12 10.36 38.69 42.32
CA GLU A 12 9.76 37.92 41.21
C GLU A 12 9.89 36.42 41.53
N ILE A 13 8.98 35.61 40.98
CA ILE A 13 8.95 34.16 41.20
C ILE A 13 9.27 33.42 39.91
N PRO A 14 9.93 32.25 39.95
CA PRO A 14 10.26 31.49 38.75
C PRO A 14 9.00 30.91 38.10
N ASN A 15 8.92 30.98 36.76
CA ASN A 15 7.76 30.57 35.96
C ASN A 15 6.46 31.31 36.34
N GLY A 16 6.56 32.60 36.63
CA GLY A 16 5.43 33.46 36.94
C GLY A 16 5.83 34.93 36.99
N TRP A 17 4.84 35.79 37.19
CA TRP A 17 4.97 37.24 37.18
C TRP A 17 4.07 37.88 38.24
N LYS A 18 4.37 39.12 38.62
CA LYS A 18 3.60 39.89 39.62
C LYS A 18 3.01 41.16 39.01
N THR A 19 1.83 41.54 39.47
CA THR A 19 1.20 42.84 39.20
C THR A 19 0.98 43.60 40.50
N THR A 20 1.15 44.92 40.47
CA THR A 20 1.07 45.79 41.65
C THR A 20 -0.09 46.78 41.46
N SER A 21 -1.05 46.83 42.39
CA SER A 21 -2.22 47.71 42.25
C SER A 21 -1.88 49.20 42.35
N HIS A 22 -0.74 49.54 42.93
CA HIS A 22 -0.22 50.91 43.09
C HIS A 22 1.26 50.96 42.71
N ARG A 23 1.75 52.15 42.33
CA ARG A 23 3.15 52.38 41.93
C ARG A 23 4.11 52.37 43.13
N GLU A 24 3.63 52.77 44.30
CA GLU A 24 4.36 52.73 45.56
C GLU A 24 3.74 51.65 46.47
N MET A 25 4.56 50.95 47.25
CA MET A 25 4.12 49.86 48.13
C MET A 25 3.50 50.38 49.44
N VAL A 26 2.54 51.29 49.33
CA VAL A 26 1.84 51.89 50.47
C VAL A 26 0.87 50.92 51.15
N ARG A 27 0.41 51.25 52.35
CA ARG A 27 -0.65 50.50 53.07
C ARG A 27 -1.86 50.28 52.16
N GLY A 28 -2.35 49.05 52.09
CA GLY A 28 -3.45 48.65 51.22
C GLY A 28 -3.07 48.33 49.77
N THR A 29 -1.80 48.53 49.36
CA THR A 29 -1.31 48.03 48.07
C THR A 29 -1.45 46.51 48.02
N MET A 30 -1.86 45.99 46.86
CA MET A 30 -2.02 44.58 46.58
C MET A 30 -1.02 44.16 45.51
N ILE A 31 -0.38 43.02 45.72
CA ILE A 31 0.46 42.34 44.73
C ILE A 31 -0.24 41.05 44.35
N THR A 32 -0.60 40.89 43.08
CA THR A 32 -1.20 39.65 42.55
C THR A 32 -0.18 38.94 41.67
N TYR A 33 0.20 37.75 42.09
CA TYR A 33 1.06 36.81 41.38
C TYR A 33 0.24 35.92 40.45
N GLN A 34 0.83 35.57 39.30
CA GLN A 34 0.25 34.64 38.34
C GLN A 34 1.38 33.77 37.77
N CYS A 35 1.07 32.49 37.53
CA CYS A 35 2.04 31.55 36.95
C CYS A 35 1.98 31.52 35.42
N ASP A 36 3.09 31.12 34.81
CA ASP A 36 3.21 30.99 33.36
C ASP A 36 2.38 29.80 32.84
N PRO A 37 1.98 29.79 31.54
CA PRO A 37 1.14 28.72 30.99
C PRO A 37 1.77 27.33 31.14
N GLY A 38 1.09 26.46 31.91
CA GLY A 38 1.55 25.11 32.24
C GLY A 38 2.04 24.95 33.68
N TYR A 39 1.95 26.00 34.49
CA TYR A 39 2.22 25.98 35.93
C TYR A 39 0.95 26.36 36.72
N ASP A 40 0.82 25.80 37.92
CA ASP A 40 -0.25 26.10 38.87
C ASP A 40 0.31 26.80 40.12
N ILE A 41 -0.52 27.60 40.80
CA ILE A 41 -0.11 28.49 41.88
C ILE A 41 -0.32 27.86 43.26
N LEU A 42 0.76 27.71 44.02
CA LEU A 42 0.78 27.16 45.37
C LEU A 42 1.03 28.28 46.39
N GLY A 43 -0.03 28.73 47.06
CA GLY A 43 0.02 29.78 48.09
C GLY A 43 -1.11 30.80 47.95
N SER A 44 -0.90 32.01 48.46
CA SER A 44 -1.80 33.14 48.22
C SER A 44 -1.45 33.80 46.89
N ASP A 45 -2.40 33.87 45.96
CA ASP A 45 -2.23 34.57 44.68
C ASP A 45 -2.09 36.08 44.88
N THR A 46 -2.85 36.64 45.83
CA THR A 46 -2.89 38.07 46.13
C THR A 46 -2.40 38.33 47.55
N LEU A 47 -1.39 39.19 47.68
CA LEU A 47 -0.76 39.62 48.92
C LEU A 47 -1.14 41.09 49.18
N THR A 48 -1.39 41.47 50.44
CA THR A 48 -1.77 42.85 50.80
C THR A 48 -0.79 43.45 51.81
N CYS A 49 -0.37 44.69 51.55
CA CYS A 49 0.46 45.49 52.46
C CYS A 49 -0.39 45.99 53.64
N GLN A 50 -0.04 45.53 54.84
CA GLN A 50 -0.81 45.77 56.06
C GLN A 50 -0.46 47.11 56.73
N TRP A 51 -1.21 47.47 57.78
CA TRP A 51 -1.03 48.73 58.50
C TRP A 51 0.31 48.81 59.25
N ASP A 52 0.86 47.66 59.65
CA ASP A 52 2.16 47.49 60.30
C ASP A 52 3.34 47.45 59.31
N LEU A 53 3.08 47.64 58.01
CA LEU A 53 4.04 47.58 56.90
C LEU A 53 4.60 46.17 56.62
N THR A 54 3.89 45.13 57.05
CA THR A 54 4.16 43.74 56.67
C THR A 54 3.25 43.27 55.53
N TRP A 55 3.63 42.20 54.84
CA TRP A 55 2.75 41.49 53.92
C TRP A 55 1.95 40.42 54.68
N ARG A 56 0.67 40.24 54.32
CA ARG A 56 -0.21 39.24 54.94
C ARG A 56 0.28 37.79 54.78
N SER A 57 1.03 37.49 53.72
CA SER A 57 1.48 36.15 53.36
C SER A 57 2.80 36.24 52.59
N ASP A 58 3.54 35.15 52.56
CA ASP A 58 4.76 35.01 51.75
C ASP A 58 4.42 34.86 50.25
N PRO A 59 5.36 35.18 49.33
CA PRO A 59 5.18 34.96 47.90
C PRO A 59 4.86 33.48 47.57
N PRO A 60 3.94 33.20 46.62
CA PRO A 60 3.57 31.85 46.24
C PRO A 60 4.63 31.19 45.33
N PHE A 61 4.48 29.89 45.10
CA PHE A 61 5.32 29.11 44.20
C PHE A 61 4.51 28.65 42.97
N CYS A 62 5.17 28.57 41.82
CA CYS A 62 4.58 28.03 40.59
C CYS A 62 5.10 26.60 40.35
N GLU A 63 4.24 25.59 40.50
CA GLU A 63 4.57 24.18 40.25
C GLU A 63 4.16 23.75 38.85
N LYS A 64 4.99 22.97 38.15
CA LYS A 64 4.68 22.53 36.78
C LYS A 64 3.53 21.52 36.79
N ILE A 65 2.51 21.74 35.97
CA ILE A 65 1.39 20.82 35.80
C ILE A 65 1.88 19.57 35.06
N MET A 66 1.85 18.43 35.75
CA MET A 66 2.36 17.13 35.26
C MET A 66 1.25 16.09 35.03
N TYR A 67 -0.01 16.51 35.01
CA TYR A 67 -1.18 15.68 34.72
C TYR A 67 -2.00 16.26 33.55
N CYS A 68 -2.72 15.39 32.85
CA CYS A 68 -3.73 15.79 31.88
C CYS A 68 -5.10 15.93 32.56
N THR A 69 -5.92 16.87 32.09
CA THR A 69 -7.34 16.92 32.45
C THR A 69 -8.06 15.65 32.01
N ASP A 70 -9.03 15.16 32.79
CA ASP A 70 -9.88 14.04 32.36
C ASP A 70 -10.57 14.40 31.02
N PRO A 71 -10.40 13.62 29.94
CA PRO A 71 -10.97 13.94 28.64
C PRO A 71 -12.48 13.69 28.58
N GLY A 72 -13.06 13.03 29.58
CA GLY A 72 -14.48 12.68 29.67
C GLY A 72 -14.79 11.22 29.33
N GLU A 73 -16.09 10.95 29.18
CA GLU A 73 -16.63 9.62 28.89
C GLU A 73 -17.14 9.53 27.45
N VAL A 74 -17.06 8.33 26.86
CA VAL A 74 -17.58 8.01 25.53
C VAL A 74 -18.88 7.23 25.70
N LYS A 75 -19.95 7.64 25.01
CA LYS A 75 -21.23 6.91 25.04
C LYS A 75 -21.07 5.53 24.40
N HIS A 76 -21.73 4.53 24.99
CA HIS A 76 -21.66 3.14 24.55
C HIS A 76 -20.23 2.58 24.57
N ALA A 77 -19.45 2.95 25.59
CA ALA A 77 -18.08 2.50 25.78
C ALA A 77 -17.70 2.40 27.25
N SER A 78 -16.78 1.47 27.52
CA SER A 78 -16.01 1.40 28.75
C SER A 78 -14.60 2.00 28.54
N ARG A 79 -13.99 2.50 29.62
CA ARG A 79 -12.61 2.99 29.62
C ARG A 79 -11.79 2.36 30.74
N SER A 80 -10.57 1.90 30.43
CA SER A 80 -9.57 1.49 31.42
C SER A 80 -8.46 2.54 31.50
N ILE A 81 -8.10 2.93 32.72
CA ILE A 81 -7.14 4.02 33.01
C ILE A 81 -5.93 3.39 33.71
N SER A 82 -4.71 3.70 33.25
CA SER A 82 -3.48 3.12 33.82
C SER A 82 -3.12 3.68 35.19
N ASP A 83 -3.38 4.98 35.43
CA ASP A 83 -3.15 5.70 36.68
C ASP A 83 -4.28 6.71 36.88
N THR A 84 -4.95 6.65 38.03
CA THR A 84 -6.08 7.53 38.39
C THR A 84 -5.68 8.99 38.55
N LYS A 85 -4.37 9.29 38.70
CA LYS A 85 -3.86 10.66 38.75
C LYS A 85 -3.63 11.31 37.37
N LEU A 86 -3.79 10.56 36.28
CA LEU A 86 -3.66 11.05 34.89
C LEU A 86 -2.32 11.77 34.61
N LEU A 87 -1.24 11.34 35.26
CA LEU A 87 0.10 11.90 35.09
C LEU A 87 0.60 11.73 33.64
N VAL A 88 1.58 12.54 33.23
CA VAL A 88 2.32 12.35 31.96
C VAL A 88 2.84 10.90 31.87
N GLY A 89 2.55 10.24 30.74
CA GLY A 89 2.79 8.82 30.50
C GLY A 89 1.57 7.92 30.73
N SER A 90 0.54 8.40 31.45
CA SER A 90 -0.70 7.64 31.67
C SER A 90 -1.45 7.38 30.38
N THR A 91 -2.10 6.23 30.29
CA THR A 91 -2.94 5.84 29.14
C THR A 91 -4.38 5.61 29.54
N ILE A 92 -5.29 5.92 28.62
CA ILE A 92 -6.69 5.53 28.69
C ILE A 92 -7.00 4.70 27.45
N GLN A 93 -7.47 3.46 27.65
CA GLN A 93 -7.93 2.59 26.58
C GLN A 93 -9.47 2.54 26.59
N PHE A 94 -10.07 2.73 25.42
CA PHE A 94 -11.52 2.68 25.21
C PHE A 94 -11.90 1.37 24.51
N SER A 95 -13.01 0.79 24.97
CA SER A 95 -13.64 -0.39 24.37
C SER A 95 -15.13 -0.13 24.25
N CYS A 96 -15.67 -0.12 23.03
CA CYS A 96 -17.10 0.04 22.81
C CYS A 96 -17.90 -1.14 23.41
N ASP A 97 -19.15 -0.86 23.78
CA ASP A 97 -20.11 -1.86 24.23
C ASP A 97 -20.50 -2.79 23.05
N PRO A 98 -20.99 -4.02 23.30
CA PRO A 98 -21.41 -4.94 22.24
C PRO A 98 -22.47 -4.33 21.31
N GLY A 99 -22.30 -4.49 20.00
CA GLY A 99 -23.15 -3.88 18.97
C GLY A 99 -22.66 -2.51 18.47
N PHE A 100 -21.53 -2.01 18.99
CA PHE A 100 -20.91 -0.75 18.57
C PHE A 100 -19.45 -0.95 18.11
N ILE A 101 -19.08 -0.26 17.03
CA ILE A 101 -17.72 -0.23 16.48
C ILE A 101 -17.03 1.07 16.88
N LEU A 102 -15.75 0.95 17.22
CA LEU A 102 -14.90 2.08 17.59
C LEU A 102 -14.41 2.83 16.34
N ASP A 103 -14.77 4.10 16.23
CA ASP A 103 -14.23 5.06 15.28
C ASP A 103 -13.23 6.01 15.99
N GLY A 104 -12.01 6.09 15.48
CA GLY A 104 -10.90 6.85 16.06
C GLY A 104 -9.88 6.01 16.83
N ASN A 105 -9.21 6.63 17.81
CA ASN A 105 -8.11 6.01 18.55
C ASN A 105 -8.62 5.29 19.82
N ALA A 106 -8.46 3.98 19.86
CA ALA A 106 -8.80 3.16 21.02
C ALA A 106 -7.87 3.37 22.23
N LEU A 107 -6.68 3.95 22.04
CA LEU A 107 -5.72 4.24 23.10
C LEU A 107 -5.27 5.71 22.99
N ILE A 108 -5.38 6.44 24.09
CA ILE A 108 -4.82 7.80 24.22
C ILE A 108 -3.80 7.85 25.36
N THR A 109 -2.77 8.68 25.19
CA THR A 109 -1.65 8.81 26.14
C THR A 109 -1.50 10.27 26.55
N CYS A 110 -1.32 10.54 27.84
CA CYS A 110 -1.00 11.89 28.33
C CYS A 110 0.47 12.18 28.05
N TYR A 111 0.78 13.26 27.33
CA TYR A 111 2.16 13.66 27.02
C TYR A 111 2.44 15.09 27.48
N SER A 112 3.69 15.33 27.94
CA SER A 112 4.14 16.66 28.35
C SER A 112 4.42 17.53 27.12
N ARG A 113 4.23 18.84 27.27
CA ARG A 113 4.53 19.85 26.27
C ARG A 113 5.59 20.80 26.79
N GLU A 114 6.33 21.43 25.89
CA GLU A 114 7.31 22.47 26.23
C GLU A 114 6.62 23.72 26.81
N THR A 115 5.45 24.06 26.28
CA THR A 115 4.62 25.20 26.69
C THR A 115 3.18 24.79 26.98
N GLY A 116 2.60 25.33 28.05
CA GLY A 116 1.23 25.01 28.47
C GLY A 116 1.12 23.66 29.20
N THR A 117 -0.12 23.25 29.44
CA THR A 117 -0.44 22.00 30.14
C THR A 117 -0.17 20.75 29.28
N PRO A 118 0.05 19.58 29.92
CA PRO A 118 0.02 18.27 29.26
C PRO A 118 -1.28 18.04 28.50
N LEU A 119 -1.19 17.25 27.42
CA LEU A 119 -2.33 16.97 26.53
C LEU A 119 -2.41 15.47 26.21
N TRP A 120 -3.61 15.00 25.84
CA TRP A 120 -3.80 13.67 25.28
C TRP A 120 -3.35 13.60 23.82
N THR A 121 -2.74 12.49 23.41
CA THR A 121 -2.30 12.25 22.02
C THR A 121 -3.41 12.33 20.99
N SER A 122 -4.68 12.16 21.39
CA SER A 122 -5.84 12.20 20.50
C SER A 122 -7.10 12.63 21.24
N ARG A 123 -8.12 13.06 20.46
CA ARG A 123 -9.48 13.28 20.97
C ARG A 123 -10.14 11.95 21.32
N LEU A 124 -11.21 12.01 22.13
CA LEU A 124 -12.05 10.85 22.43
C LEU A 124 -12.55 10.17 21.14
N PRO A 125 -12.58 8.82 21.09
CA PRO A 125 -13.21 8.09 20.00
C PRO A 125 -14.74 8.19 20.04
N HIS A 126 -15.39 7.74 18.97
CA HIS A 126 -16.83 7.59 18.89
C HIS A 126 -17.19 6.10 18.73
N CYS A 127 -18.21 5.64 19.44
CA CYS A 127 -18.77 4.30 19.26
C CYS A 127 -20.04 4.41 18.41
N ALA A 128 -19.99 3.89 17.19
CA ALA A 128 -21.10 3.93 16.24
C ALA A 128 -21.80 2.56 16.20
N PRO A 129 -23.16 2.49 16.12
CA PRO A 129 -23.87 1.22 15.97
C PRO A 129 -23.38 0.44 14.75
N GLU A 130 -23.16 -0.88 14.88
CA GLU A 130 -22.69 -1.75 13.79
C GLU A 130 -23.50 -1.57 12.50
N GLU A 131 -24.83 -1.50 12.61
CA GLU A 131 -25.74 -1.31 11.46
C GLU A 131 -25.54 0.01 10.70
N SER A 132 -24.96 1.03 11.34
CA SER A 132 -24.73 2.34 10.73
C SER A 132 -23.39 2.45 9.99
N VAL A 133 -22.45 1.56 10.28
CA VAL A 133 -21.09 1.52 9.70
C VAL A 133 -20.82 0.27 8.87
N ALA A 134 -21.71 -0.72 8.88
CA ALA A 134 -21.58 -1.90 8.06
C ALA A 134 -21.97 -1.64 6.60
N CYS A 135 -21.33 -2.35 5.68
CA CYS A 135 -21.71 -2.39 4.27
C CYS A 135 -22.77 -3.48 4.04
N GLU A 136 -23.84 -3.15 3.31
CA GLU A 136 -24.81 -4.16 2.84
C GLU A 136 -24.17 -5.09 1.80
N ASN A 137 -24.67 -6.33 1.71
CA ASN A 137 -24.23 -7.26 0.68
C ASN A 137 -24.46 -6.68 -0.74
N PRO A 138 -23.43 -6.58 -1.60
CA PRO A 138 -23.53 -5.96 -2.91
C PRO A 138 -24.21 -6.86 -3.96
N GLY A 139 -24.60 -8.09 -3.60
CA GLY A 139 -25.16 -9.09 -4.50
C GLY A 139 -24.12 -10.11 -4.96
N LEU A 140 -24.49 -10.87 -5.99
CA LEU A 140 -23.64 -11.88 -6.62
C LEU A 140 -23.37 -11.50 -8.08
N PRO A 141 -22.15 -11.73 -8.60
CA PRO A 141 -21.91 -11.62 -10.03
C PRO A 141 -22.74 -12.66 -10.79
N GLU A 142 -23.28 -12.28 -11.95
CA GLU A 142 -23.91 -13.24 -12.87
C GLU A 142 -22.87 -14.29 -13.27
N ASN A 143 -23.22 -15.58 -13.23
CA ASN A 143 -22.30 -16.71 -13.44
C ASN A 143 -21.10 -16.78 -12.45
N GLY A 144 -21.28 -16.30 -11.22
CA GLY A 144 -20.34 -16.53 -10.13
C GLY A 144 -20.99 -16.60 -8.76
N TYR A 145 -20.16 -16.67 -7.74
CA TYR A 145 -20.52 -16.80 -6.33
C TYR A 145 -19.59 -15.99 -5.43
N GLN A 146 -19.99 -15.76 -4.18
CA GLN A 146 -19.16 -15.16 -3.14
C GLN A 146 -18.75 -16.25 -2.14
N ILE A 147 -17.55 -16.16 -1.57
CA ILE A 147 -17.03 -17.19 -0.64
C ILE A 147 -17.75 -17.16 0.72
N LEU A 148 -18.12 -15.97 1.21
CA LEU A 148 -18.73 -15.77 2.52
C LEU A 148 -20.01 -14.95 2.36
N TYR A 149 -21.17 -15.52 2.68
CA TYR A 149 -22.43 -14.78 2.71
C TYR A 149 -22.65 -14.15 4.10
N LYS A 150 -22.78 -12.81 4.13
CA LYS A 150 -23.42 -12.06 5.21
C LYS A 150 -24.40 -11.05 4.62
N ARG A 151 -25.39 -10.62 5.43
CA ARG A 151 -26.26 -9.48 5.11
C ARG A 151 -25.53 -8.14 5.25
N LEU A 152 -24.73 -8.03 6.31
CA LEU A 152 -23.94 -6.86 6.69
C LEU A 152 -22.49 -7.29 6.91
N TYR A 153 -21.55 -6.46 6.47
CA TYR A 153 -20.11 -6.65 6.66
C TYR A 153 -19.53 -5.47 7.43
N LEU A 154 -18.79 -5.76 8.49
CA LEU A 154 -18.24 -4.71 9.35
C LEU A 154 -17.09 -3.94 8.64
N PRO A 155 -16.79 -2.70 9.06
CA PRO A 155 -15.61 -1.97 8.59
C PRO A 155 -14.34 -2.81 8.59
N GLY A 156 -13.73 -2.92 7.42
CA GLY A 156 -12.51 -3.69 7.21
C GLY A 156 -12.68 -5.19 7.00
N GLU A 157 -13.90 -5.73 6.97
CA GLU A 157 -14.13 -7.06 6.40
C GLU A 157 -13.96 -7.04 4.88
N THR A 158 -13.57 -8.19 4.33
CA THR A 158 -13.35 -8.38 2.89
C THR A 158 -14.27 -9.47 2.34
N LEU A 159 -14.84 -9.21 1.17
CA LEU A 159 -15.70 -10.14 0.44
C LEU A 159 -15.03 -10.60 -0.85
N THR A 160 -14.82 -11.90 -0.97
CA THR A 160 -14.18 -12.54 -2.13
C THR A 160 -15.21 -13.12 -3.08
N PHE A 161 -15.04 -12.90 -4.38
CA PHE A 161 -15.85 -13.47 -5.44
C PHE A 161 -15.07 -14.47 -6.27
N MET A 162 -15.79 -15.43 -6.84
CA MET A 162 -15.28 -16.45 -7.76
C MET A 162 -16.29 -16.69 -8.87
N CYS A 163 -15.82 -17.03 -10.06
CA CYS A 163 -16.70 -17.36 -11.18
C CYS A 163 -16.94 -18.87 -11.26
N TYR A 164 -18.04 -19.28 -11.90
CA TYR A 164 -18.26 -20.69 -12.23
C TYR A 164 -17.33 -21.15 -13.37
N GLU A 165 -17.24 -22.46 -13.56
CA GLU A 165 -16.42 -23.06 -14.61
C GLU A 165 -16.81 -22.51 -16.00
N GLY A 166 -15.80 -22.19 -16.82
CA GLY A 166 -16.01 -21.54 -18.12
C GLY A 166 -16.19 -20.02 -18.05
N PHE A 167 -16.01 -19.38 -16.89
CA PHE A 167 -16.04 -17.92 -16.74
C PHE A 167 -14.79 -17.35 -16.04
N GLU A 168 -14.37 -16.16 -16.48
CA GLU A 168 -13.22 -15.41 -15.96
C GLU A 168 -13.69 -14.14 -15.24
N LEU A 169 -13.06 -13.81 -14.11
CA LEU A 169 -13.41 -12.66 -13.27
C LEU A 169 -12.77 -11.38 -13.78
N VAL A 170 -13.60 -10.38 -14.08
CA VAL A 170 -13.21 -9.04 -14.49
C VAL A 170 -13.57 -8.04 -13.38
N GLY A 171 -12.54 -7.52 -12.71
CA GLY A 171 -12.69 -6.59 -11.59
C GLY A 171 -11.75 -6.91 -10.43
N GLU A 172 -12.03 -6.36 -9.25
CA GLU A 172 -11.35 -6.72 -8.01
C GLU A 172 -11.92 -8.06 -7.49
N VAL A 173 -11.06 -9.07 -7.29
CA VAL A 173 -11.47 -10.39 -6.76
C VAL A 173 -11.98 -10.29 -5.31
N THR A 174 -11.47 -9.30 -4.56
CA THR A 174 -11.75 -9.09 -3.14
C THR A 174 -12.05 -7.62 -2.86
N ILE A 175 -13.28 -7.27 -2.48
CA ILE A 175 -13.62 -5.90 -2.07
C ILE A 175 -13.63 -5.78 -0.53
N ARG A 176 -13.32 -4.60 0.00
CA ARG A 176 -13.27 -4.31 1.45
C ARG A 176 -14.35 -3.31 1.84
N CYS A 177 -15.02 -3.52 2.97
CA CYS A 177 -15.93 -2.51 3.52
C CYS A 177 -15.13 -1.34 4.13
N ILE A 178 -15.40 -0.13 3.68
CA ILE A 178 -14.72 1.10 4.12
C ILE A 178 -15.69 1.92 4.98
N ILE A 179 -15.25 2.28 6.19
CA ILE A 179 -16.00 3.17 7.08
C ILE A 179 -16.07 4.58 6.46
N ALA A 180 -17.29 5.03 6.23
CA ALA A 180 -17.61 6.34 5.67
C ALA A 180 -19.04 6.72 6.04
N HIS A 181 -19.51 7.87 5.56
CA HIS A 181 -20.84 8.40 5.86
C HIS A 181 -21.65 8.60 4.56
N PRO A 182 -22.31 7.57 4.02
CA PRO A 182 -22.42 6.18 4.51
C PRO A 182 -21.20 5.31 4.15
N SER A 183 -21.10 4.15 4.81
CA SER A 183 -20.05 3.15 4.54
C SER A 183 -20.27 2.49 3.18
N HIS A 184 -19.18 2.15 2.49
CA HIS A 184 -19.21 1.66 1.12
C HIS A 184 -18.10 0.66 0.83
N TRP A 185 -18.25 -0.10 -0.25
CA TRP A 185 -17.25 -1.06 -0.73
C TRP A 185 -16.09 -0.36 -1.46
N SER A 186 -14.87 -0.89 -1.30
CA SER A 186 -13.65 -0.40 -1.98
C SER A 186 -13.74 -0.37 -3.49
N GLY A 187 -14.55 -1.27 -4.06
CA GLY A 187 -14.77 -1.41 -5.49
C GLY A 187 -16.19 -1.87 -5.80
N PRO A 188 -16.60 -1.83 -7.08
CA PRO A 188 -17.88 -2.36 -7.53
C PRO A 188 -17.90 -3.90 -7.47
N LEU A 189 -19.10 -4.47 -7.56
CA LEU A 189 -19.30 -5.90 -7.79
C LEU A 189 -18.56 -6.33 -9.07
N PRO A 190 -17.69 -7.36 -9.06
CA PRO A 190 -16.97 -7.81 -10.25
C PRO A 190 -17.92 -8.51 -11.24
N LEU A 191 -17.44 -8.77 -12.45
CA LEU A 191 -18.21 -9.41 -13.52
C LEU A 191 -17.55 -10.73 -13.92
N CYS A 192 -18.33 -11.81 -14.06
CA CYS A 192 -17.85 -13.06 -14.65
C CYS A 192 -18.20 -13.09 -16.14
N LYS A 193 -17.19 -13.03 -17.01
CA LYS A 193 -17.38 -13.14 -18.47
C LYS A 193 -17.06 -14.56 -18.91
N ALA A 194 -17.77 -15.08 -19.91
CA ALA A 194 -17.44 -16.38 -20.48
C ALA A 194 -15.98 -16.38 -20.93
N ALA A 195 -15.18 -17.29 -20.40
CA ALA A 195 -13.81 -17.51 -20.82
C ALA A 195 -13.86 -17.91 -22.29
N GLN A 196 -13.22 -17.13 -23.16
CA GLN A 196 -13.10 -17.49 -24.56
C GLN A 196 -12.10 -18.65 -24.66
N TYR A 197 -12.61 -19.86 -24.46
CA TYR A 197 -11.98 -21.05 -24.99
C TYR A 197 -11.89 -20.87 -26.50
N GLY A 198 -10.70 -20.50 -26.96
CA GLY A 198 -10.30 -20.51 -28.35
C GLY A 198 -10.28 -21.96 -28.85
N PHE A 199 -11.47 -22.53 -29.06
CA PHE A 199 -11.64 -23.68 -29.92
C PHE A 199 -11.58 -23.17 -31.36
N GLU A 200 -10.40 -22.65 -31.71
CA GLU A 200 -10.02 -22.27 -33.07
C GLU A 200 -9.77 -23.56 -33.87
N HIS A 201 -10.84 -24.33 -34.04
CA HIS A 201 -10.97 -25.28 -35.14
C HIS A 201 -11.24 -24.49 -36.43
N SER A 202 -10.31 -23.60 -36.77
CA SER A 202 -10.22 -23.04 -38.10
C SER A 202 -9.86 -24.18 -39.05
N LEU A 203 -10.89 -24.70 -39.72
CA LEU A 203 -10.70 -25.33 -41.01
C LEU A 203 -10.01 -24.28 -41.91
N GLU A 204 -8.72 -24.45 -42.15
CA GLU A 204 -7.98 -23.67 -43.16
C GLU A 204 -8.55 -23.99 -44.56
N VAL A 205 -9.66 -23.35 -44.90
CA VAL A 205 -10.06 -23.12 -46.29
C VAL A 205 -9.41 -21.81 -46.69
N SER A 206 -8.31 -21.91 -47.43
CA SER A 206 -7.56 -20.75 -47.92
C SER A 206 -8.38 -20.00 -48.99
N GLU A 207 -9.11 -18.96 -48.59
CA GLU A 207 -9.76 -18.06 -49.54
C GLU A 207 -8.83 -16.89 -49.89
N THR A 208 -8.05 -17.06 -50.96
CA THR A 208 -7.12 -16.04 -51.46
C THR A 208 -7.87 -14.93 -52.19
N ALA A 209 -8.29 -13.89 -51.46
CA ALA A 209 -8.78 -12.65 -52.05
C ALA A 209 -7.62 -11.85 -52.67
N VAL A 210 -7.37 -12.07 -53.97
CA VAL A 210 -6.39 -11.32 -54.76
C VAL A 210 -7.02 -10.05 -55.33
N GLU A 211 -6.88 -8.93 -54.65
CA GLU A 211 -7.14 -7.61 -55.25
C GLU A 211 -5.88 -7.10 -55.98
N THR A 212 -5.81 -7.36 -57.29
CA THR A 212 -4.81 -6.75 -58.17
C THR A 212 -5.37 -5.52 -58.87
N SER A 213 -4.91 -4.33 -58.46
CA SER A 213 -4.97 -3.13 -59.31
C SER A 213 -3.81 -3.16 -60.31
N MET A 214 -4.11 -2.90 -61.59
CA MET A 214 -3.19 -3.12 -62.71
C MET A 214 -2.24 -1.94 -62.94
N GLU A 215 -0.93 -2.20 -63.00
CA GLU A 215 0.05 -1.32 -63.67
C GLU A 215 0.86 -2.16 -64.68
N GLY A 216 0.22 -2.46 -65.82
CA GLY A 216 0.68 -3.48 -66.79
C GLY A 216 2.02 -3.22 -67.49
N GLY A 217 2.67 -2.07 -67.26
CA GLY A 217 3.99 -1.76 -67.82
C GLY A 217 5.16 -2.44 -67.09
N ASN A 218 5.03 -2.67 -65.78
CA ASN A 218 6.19 -3.05 -64.94
C ASN A 218 6.52 -4.56 -64.98
N MET A 219 5.52 -5.42 -65.23
CA MET A 219 5.72 -6.87 -65.34
C MET A 219 6.54 -7.27 -66.58
N ALA A 220 6.41 -6.52 -67.68
CA ALA A 220 7.22 -6.75 -68.88
C ALA A 220 8.70 -6.43 -68.61
N LEU A 221 9.00 -5.27 -68.01
CA LEU A 221 10.37 -4.86 -67.68
C LEU A 221 11.04 -5.85 -66.72
N ALA A 222 10.32 -6.33 -65.71
CA ALA A 222 10.82 -7.32 -64.74
C ALA A 222 11.25 -8.65 -65.37
N ILE A 223 10.72 -9.02 -66.55
CA ILE A 223 11.05 -10.26 -67.28
C ILE A 223 12.06 -9.99 -68.40
N PHE A 224 11.88 -8.91 -69.18
CA PHE A 224 12.79 -8.60 -70.28
C PHE A 224 14.18 -8.18 -69.81
N ILE A 225 14.32 -7.43 -68.71
CA ILE A 225 15.62 -6.99 -68.20
C ILE A 225 16.53 -8.18 -67.82
N PRO A 226 16.12 -9.15 -66.97
CA PRO A 226 16.98 -10.30 -66.67
C PRO A 226 17.26 -11.18 -67.89
N ILE A 227 16.32 -11.33 -68.83
CA ILE A 227 16.58 -12.07 -70.08
C ILE A 227 17.61 -11.35 -70.96
N LEU A 228 17.58 -10.02 -71.04
CA LEU A 228 18.59 -9.20 -71.74
C LEU A 228 19.97 -9.31 -71.06
N ILE A 229 20.01 -9.27 -69.73
CA ILE A 229 21.26 -9.45 -68.96
C ILE A 229 21.83 -10.85 -69.18
N ILE A 230 21.02 -11.91 -69.10
CA ILE A 230 21.45 -13.29 -69.31
C ILE A 230 21.96 -13.50 -70.75
N SER A 231 21.30 -12.93 -71.76
CA SER A 231 21.75 -13.04 -73.15
C SER A 231 23.04 -12.23 -73.43
N ILE A 232 23.24 -11.08 -72.79
CA ILE A 232 24.52 -10.34 -72.83
C ILE A 232 25.65 -11.12 -72.10
N LEU A 233 25.36 -11.75 -70.97
CA LEU A 233 26.33 -12.56 -70.23
C LEU A 233 26.73 -13.83 -71.00
N LEU A 234 25.77 -14.52 -71.63
CA LEU A 234 26.06 -15.66 -72.50
C LEU A 234 26.83 -15.24 -73.76
N GLY A 235 26.48 -14.11 -74.38
CA GLY A 235 27.20 -13.56 -75.53
C GLY A 235 28.65 -13.16 -75.21
N SER A 236 28.87 -12.50 -74.07
CA SER A 236 30.22 -12.11 -73.62
C SER A 236 31.06 -13.32 -73.19
N ALA A 237 30.47 -14.33 -72.54
CA ALA A 237 31.12 -15.60 -72.26
C ALA A 237 31.50 -16.35 -73.56
N TYR A 238 30.61 -16.36 -74.57
CA TYR A 238 30.90 -16.95 -75.88
C TYR A 238 32.05 -16.22 -76.60
N ILE A 239 32.08 -14.89 -76.58
CA ILE A 239 33.19 -14.08 -77.14
C ILE A 239 34.50 -14.34 -76.37
N TYR A 240 34.44 -14.46 -75.04
CA TYR A 240 35.61 -14.79 -74.22
C TYR A 240 36.17 -16.18 -74.56
N VAL A 241 35.32 -17.22 -74.60
CA VAL A 241 35.74 -18.58 -74.95
C VAL A 241 36.25 -18.68 -76.39
N THR A 242 35.64 -17.98 -77.34
CA THR A 242 36.09 -17.99 -78.75
C THR A 242 37.37 -17.20 -78.98
N ARG A 243 37.66 -16.11 -78.23
CA ARG A 243 38.97 -15.43 -78.27
C ARG A 243 40.06 -16.16 -77.48
N CYS A 244 39.76 -16.78 -76.35
CA CYS A 244 40.77 -17.50 -75.55
C CYS A 244 41.19 -18.86 -76.16
N ARG A 245 40.41 -19.43 -77.09
CA ARG A 245 40.79 -20.69 -77.77
C ARG A 245 41.81 -20.57 -78.90
N TYR A 246 42.24 -19.36 -79.26
CA TYR A 246 43.21 -19.13 -80.36
C TYR A 246 44.63 -18.79 -79.89
N HIS A 247 44.87 -18.69 -78.58
CA HIS A 247 46.20 -18.43 -78.03
C HIS A 247 46.49 -19.27 -76.77
N SER A 248 47.01 -20.48 -76.98
CA SER A 248 48.26 -21.00 -76.36
C SER A 248 48.32 -22.53 -76.42
N ASN A 249 49.45 -23.04 -76.91
CA ASN A 249 49.81 -24.45 -76.80
C ASN A 249 50.39 -24.72 -75.40
N LEU A 250 50.07 -25.85 -74.75
CA LEU A 250 51.08 -26.87 -74.40
C LEU A 250 50.49 -28.18 -73.82
N ARG A 251 51.37 -29.18 -73.81
CA ARG A 251 51.20 -30.64 -73.63
C ARG A 251 50.76 -31.12 -72.23
N LEU A 252 49.97 -32.21 -72.27
CA LEU A 252 50.05 -33.49 -71.51
C LEU A 252 51.37 -33.79 -70.74
N PRO A 253 51.39 -34.65 -69.67
CA PRO A 253 50.76 -35.98 -69.72
C PRO A 253 50.13 -36.61 -68.45
N LEU A 254 49.54 -37.78 -68.73
CA LEU A 254 48.87 -38.80 -67.90
C LEU A 254 49.71 -39.39 -66.74
N MET A 255 49.05 -39.89 -65.67
CA MET A 255 49.01 -41.33 -65.34
C MET A 255 48.03 -41.71 -64.20
N SER A 256 47.47 -42.92 -64.35
CA SER A 256 46.73 -43.87 -63.47
C SER A 256 46.90 -43.82 -61.93
N SER A 257 46.07 -44.44 -61.05
CA SER A 257 45.08 -45.55 -61.18
C SER A 257 44.04 -45.59 -60.02
N HIS A 258 42.95 -46.36 -60.19
CA HIS A 258 41.99 -46.85 -59.16
C HIS A 258 42.64 -47.88 -58.16
N PRO A 259 41.93 -48.62 -57.26
CA PRO A 259 40.48 -48.67 -56.89
C PRO A 259 40.15 -48.79 -55.35
N TYR A 260 38.85 -48.96 -55.01
CA TYR A 260 38.19 -49.78 -53.94
C TYR A 260 38.90 -50.03 -52.56
N SER A 261 38.25 -50.15 -51.39
CA SER A 261 36.83 -50.18 -50.98
C SER A 261 36.66 -50.38 -49.45
N GLN A 262 35.40 -50.35 -48.99
CA GLN A 262 34.77 -51.35 -48.09
C GLN A 262 34.28 -50.87 -46.69
N ILE A 263 33.17 -51.48 -46.29
CA ILE A 263 32.35 -51.26 -45.09
C ILE A 263 32.67 -52.33 -44.05
N THR A 264 32.57 -52.00 -42.76
CA THR A 264 32.35 -53.00 -41.69
C THR A 264 31.32 -52.49 -40.66
N VAL A 265 30.40 -53.38 -40.29
CA VAL A 265 29.45 -53.28 -39.17
C VAL A 265 29.84 -54.34 -38.14
N GLU A 266 29.62 -54.08 -36.84
CA GLU A 266 29.45 -54.99 -35.67
C GLU A 266 29.96 -54.27 -34.38
N THR A 267 29.51 -54.51 -33.14
CA THR A 267 28.69 -55.60 -32.53
C THR A 267 27.89 -55.10 -31.30
N ALA A 268 27.09 -55.96 -30.66
CA ALA A 268 26.17 -55.69 -29.53
C ALA A 268 26.79 -55.89 -28.10
N PHE A 269 25.92 -56.15 -27.09
CA PHE A 269 26.10 -56.34 -25.62
C PHE A 269 25.89 -55.07 -24.75
N ASP A 270 25.19 -55.06 -23.59
CA ASP A 270 24.43 -56.12 -22.87
C ASP A 270 23.37 -55.52 -21.89
N ASN A 271 22.47 -56.31 -21.28
CA ASN A 271 21.50 -55.86 -20.24
C ASN A 271 21.11 -56.97 -19.23
N PRO A 272 21.06 -56.69 -17.91
CA PRO A 272 19.91 -57.12 -17.05
C PRO A 272 19.53 -56.06 -15.97
N ILE A 273 18.26 -55.71 -15.76
CA ILE A 273 17.16 -56.39 -15.01
C ILE A 273 17.46 -56.66 -13.51
N TYR A 274 16.61 -56.12 -12.62
CA TYR A 274 16.21 -56.76 -11.34
C TYR A 274 14.86 -56.25 -10.78
N GLU A 275 14.10 -57.17 -10.18
CA GLU A 275 12.85 -57.01 -9.40
C GLU A 275 13.05 -57.69 -8.01
N THR A 276 12.20 -57.63 -6.98
CA THR A 276 10.82 -57.12 -6.75
C THR A 276 10.81 -56.12 -5.55
N GLY A 277 9.75 -55.61 -4.93
CA GLY A 277 8.29 -55.88 -4.93
C GLY A 277 7.83 -56.59 -3.63
N ASP A 278 6.91 -55.99 -2.85
CA ASP A 278 6.01 -56.71 -1.94
C ASP A 278 4.76 -55.85 -1.57
N THR A 279 3.65 -56.52 -1.27
CA THR A 279 2.30 -55.95 -1.09
C THR A 279 1.64 -56.48 0.18
N ARG A 280 0.90 -55.65 0.93
CA ARG A 280 -0.07 -56.13 1.95
C ARG A 280 -1.36 -55.32 2.00
N GLU A 281 -2.47 -56.04 1.87
CA GLU A 281 -3.84 -55.61 2.13
C GLU A 281 -4.17 -55.71 3.63
N TYR A 282 -5.15 -54.94 4.11
CA TYR A 282 -5.91 -55.30 5.31
C TYR A 282 -7.41 -54.95 5.16
N GLU A 283 -8.21 -55.92 5.57
CA GLU A 283 -9.66 -56.11 5.44
C GLU A 283 -10.63 -54.98 5.89
N VAL A 284 -11.85 -55.09 5.35
CA VAL A 284 -13.07 -54.43 5.80
C VAL A 284 -13.77 -55.28 6.88
N SER A 285 -14.40 -54.65 7.86
CA SER A 285 -15.48 -55.28 8.65
C SER A 285 -16.62 -54.30 8.93
N ILE A 286 -17.79 -54.88 9.23
CA ILE A 286 -19.16 -54.33 9.13
C ILE A 286 -19.51 -53.40 10.30
#